data_AF-A0A2N5KRT8-F1
#
_entry.id   AF-A0A2N5KRT8-F1
#
_cell.length_a   1.000
_cell.length_b   1.000
_cell.length_c   1.000
_cell.angle_alpha   90.00
_cell.angle_beta   90.00
_cell.angle_gamma   90.00
#
_symmetry.space_group_name_H-M   'P 1'
#
loop_
_entity.id
_entity.type
_entity.pdbx_description
1 polymer ?
#
loop_
_entity_poly.entity_id
_entity_poly.type
_entity_poly.pdbx_seq_one_letter_code
_entity_poly.pdbx_strand_id
1 'polypeptide(L)'
;NAVAYVGRGSASHEHPDWLLEHCSRADAVGVDVPFGWPAPFVEALRGHEIGVAFGRDRRRYRLRTTDVWIADALPKRLARDRGRPTPFSVSTDKLGATAMVGTVLLGLLSDGFRLSPRQSAVPRAVLEVYPAASLWAWGLRHRNIDVSAALEVLQEAFGLEVCDDDLERLLRSRHCFDALIAALTAREYGDGNIFDPPEDVPEVTLRAEGWIRVPNRLLHGAHRS
;
A
#
# COMPACT_ATOMS: atom_id res chain seq x y z
N ASN A 1 -11.28 14.56 1.00
CA ASN A 1 -11.93 13.85 -0.13
C ASN A 1 -10.98 12.79 -0.67
N ALA A 2 -11.19 11.52 -0.34
CA ALA A 2 -10.36 10.42 -0.85
C ALA A 2 -11.01 9.82 -2.10
N VAL A 3 -10.26 9.72 -3.20
CA VAL A 3 -10.70 9.16 -4.47
C VAL A 3 -10.11 7.77 -4.61
N ALA A 4 -10.94 6.77 -4.87
CA ALA A 4 -10.53 5.41 -5.24
C ALA A 4 -10.94 5.15 -6.69
N TYR A 5 -10.01 4.67 -7.53
CA TYR A 5 -10.33 4.20 -8.87
C TYR A 5 -9.63 2.87 -9.18
N VAL A 6 -10.29 2.10 -10.04
CA VAL A 6 -9.96 0.73 -10.38
C VAL A 6 -9.63 0.63 -11.86
N GLY A 7 -8.34 0.49 -12.17
CA GLY A 7 -7.87 0.32 -13.54
C GLY A 7 -8.44 -0.91 -14.21
N ARG A 8 -9.04 -0.74 -15.40
CA ARG A 8 -9.23 -1.85 -16.32
C ARG A 8 -7.86 -2.27 -16.85
N GLY A 9 -7.51 -3.54 -16.66
CA GLY A 9 -6.40 -4.16 -17.34
C GLY A 9 -6.70 -4.31 -18.83
N SER A 10 -6.43 -3.27 -19.62
CA SER A 10 -6.04 -3.43 -21.01
C SER A 10 -4.81 -2.58 -21.24
N ALA A 11 -3.74 -3.21 -21.73
CA ALA A 11 -2.51 -2.56 -22.16
C ALA A 11 -2.76 -1.71 -23.42
N SER A 12 -3.56 -0.65 -23.29
CA SER A 12 -3.77 0.38 -24.31
C SER A 12 -2.95 1.60 -23.95
N HIS A 13 -2.31 2.16 -24.97
CA HIS A 13 -1.30 3.22 -24.95
C HIS A 13 -1.85 4.60 -24.53
N GLU A 14 -2.77 4.66 -23.58
CA GLU A 14 -3.27 5.92 -23.04
C GLU A 14 -2.32 6.41 -21.95
N HIS A 15 -1.81 7.62 -22.13
CA HIS A 15 -1.09 8.33 -21.10
C HIS A 15 -1.96 8.32 -19.82
N PRO A 16 -1.40 8.10 -18.62
CA PRO A 16 -2.16 8.03 -17.37
C PRO A 16 -2.74 9.39 -16.93
N ASP A 17 -2.97 10.31 -17.86
CA ASP A 17 -3.46 11.67 -17.63
C ASP A 17 -4.81 11.68 -16.92
N TRP A 18 -5.70 10.74 -17.25
CA TRP A 18 -6.98 10.60 -16.56
C TRP A 18 -6.80 10.29 -15.07
N LEU A 19 -5.77 9.51 -14.70
CA LEU A 19 -5.45 9.18 -13.32
C LEU A 19 -4.89 10.40 -12.61
N LEU A 20 -3.98 11.13 -13.28
CA LEU A 20 -3.41 12.37 -12.75
C LEU A 20 -4.49 13.44 -12.52
N GLU A 21 -5.45 13.57 -13.44
CA GLU A 21 -6.60 14.47 -13.31
C GLU A 21 -7.45 14.11 -12.08
N HIS A 22 -7.79 12.83 -11.89
CA HIS A 22 -8.54 12.38 -10.72
C HIS A 22 -7.76 12.60 -9.42
N CYS A 23 -6.46 12.32 -9.42
CA CYS A 23 -5.59 12.55 -8.28
C CYS A 23 -5.42 14.04 -7.96
N SER A 24 -5.49 14.93 -8.97
CA SER A 24 -5.16 16.35 -8.81
C SER A 24 -5.96 17.07 -7.73
N ARG A 25 -7.16 16.57 -7.38
CA ARG A 25 -8.06 17.13 -6.36
C ARG A 25 -7.90 16.48 -4.97
N ALA A 26 -7.07 15.44 -4.85
CA ALA A 26 -6.88 14.72 -3.60
C ALA A 26 -5.79 15.35 -2.74
N ASP A 27 -5.98 15.32 -1.42
CA ASP A 27 -4.96 15.73 -0.45
C ASP A 27 -3.93 14.61 -0.22
N ALA A 28 -4.33 13.35 -0.42
CA ALA A 28 -3.47 12.19 -0.40
C ALA A 28 -3.98 11.13 -1.38
N VAL A 29 -3.06 10.38 -1.97
CA VAL A 29 -3.34 9.30 -2.93
C VAL A 29 -2.70 8.02 -2.42
N GLY A 30 -3.50 6.97 -2.21
CA GLY A 30 -3.03 5.64 -1.86
C GLY A 30 -2.92 4.77 -3.09
N VAL A 31 -1.81 4.07 -3.25
CA VAL A 31 -1.55 3.19 -4.40
C VAL A 31 -1.04 1.83 -3.93
N ASP A 32 -1.66 0.76 -4.44
CA ASP A 32 -1.27 -0.63 -4.20
C ASP A 32 -0.15 -1.04 -5.17
N VAL A 33 1.03 -0.49 -4.95
CA VAL A 33 2.23 -0.78 -5.76
C VAL A 33 3.48 -0.55 -4.91
N PRO A 34 4.48 -1.45 -4.96
CA PRO A 34 5.74 -1.20 -4.27
C PRO A 34 6.47 0.01 -4.85
N PHE A 35 6.98 0.90 -4.01
CA PHE A 35 7.67 2.11 -4.47
C PHE A 35 9.13 1.89 -4.83
N GLY A 36 9.72 0.82 -4.33
CA GLY A 36 11.12 0.51 -4.55
C GLY A 36 11.47 -0.93 -4.18
N TRP A 37 12.76 -1.20 -4.17
CA TRP A 37 13.33 -2.49 -3.84
C TRP A 37 14.12 -2.41 -2.54
N PRO A 38 14.40 -3.54 -1.88
CA PRO A 38 15.32 -3.55 -0.74
C PRO A 38 16.66 -2.92 -1.13
N ALA A 39 17.15 -1.95 -0.36
CA ALA A 39 18.41 -1.27 -0.67
C ALA A 39 19.59 -2.26 -0.80
N PRO A 40 19.71 -3.31 0.05
CA PRO A 40 20.76 -4.31 -0.12
C PRO A 40 20.68 -5.10 -1.44
N PHE A 41 19.48 -5.25 -2.01
CA PHE A 41 19.29 -5.92 -3.30
C PHE A 41 19.79 -5.05 -4.45
N VAL A 42 19.42 -3.77 -4.44
CA VAL A 42 19.87 -2.81 -5.46
C VAL A 42 21.39 -2.68 -5.45
N GLU A 43 22.00 -2.56 -4.25
CA GLU A 43 23.45 -2.47 -4.13
C GLU A 43 24.16 -3.76 -4.59
N ALA A 44 23.59 -4.93 -4.27
CA ALA A 44 24.14 -6.20 -4.76
C ALA A 44 24.11 -6.30 -6.29
N LEU A 45 23.08 -5.75 -6.96
CA LEU A 45 22.97 -5.78 -8.42
C LEU A 45 23.94 -4.83 -9.13
N ARG A 46 24.25 -3.66 -8.56
CA ARG A 46 25.12 -2.66 -9.20
C ARG A 46 26.54 -3.16 -9.49
N GLY A 47 27.02 -4.14 -8.73
CA GLY A 47 28.34 -4.76 -8.90
C GLY A 47 28.27 -6.26 -9.17
N HIS A 48 27.12 -6.79 -9.62
CA HIS A 48 26.97 -8.22 -9.82
C HIS A 48 27.65 -8.70 -11.11
N GLU A 49 28.45 -9.74 -10.98
CA GLU A 49 29.04 -10.49 -12.11
C GLU A 49 28.74 -11.99 -11.96
N ILE A 50 28.72 -12.72 -13.08
CA ILE A 50 28.54 -14.18 -13.06
C ILE A 50 29.63 -14.81 -12.19
N GLY A 51 29.23 -15.60 -11.19
CA GLY A 51 30.14 -16.24 -10.23
C GLY A 51 30.26 -15.52 -8.88
N VAL A 52 29.72 -14.30 -8.77
CA VAL A 52 29.61 -13.58 -7.48
C VAL A 52 28.35 -14.02 -6.75
N ALA A 53 28.50 -14.58 -5.55
CA ALA A 53 27.37 -15.04 -4.75
C ALA A 53 26.74 -13.88 -3.94
N PHE A 54 25.40 -13.90 -3.84
CA PHE A 54 24.71 -13.10 -2.84
C PHE A 54 25.09 -13.56 -1.42
N GLY A 55 25.04 -12.63 -0.46
CA GLY A 55 25.23 -12.97 0.95
C GLY A 55 24.21 -14.00 1.46
N ARG A 56 24.56 -14.69 2.55
CA ARG A 56 23.75 -15.80 3.11
C ARG A 56 22.40 -15.35 3.67
N ASP A 57 22.30 -14.13 4.19
CA ASP A 57 21.01 -13.58 4.60
C ASP A 57 20.20 -13.23 3.36
N ARG A 58 19.35 -14.16 2.94
CA ARG A 58 18.48 -13.97 1.78
C ARG A 58 17.31 -13.04 2.09
N ARG A 59 16.97 -12.82 3.36
CA ARG A 59 15.80 -12.03 3.75
C ARG A 59 16.01 -10.55 3.44
N ARG A 60 17.19 -10.00 3.75
CA ARG A 60 17.57 -8.60 3.44
C ARG A 60 17.56 -8.24 1.96
N TYR A 61 17.67 -9.23 1.06
CA TYR A 61 17.60 -8.99 -0.38
C TYR A 61 16.18 -9.13 -0.92
N ARG A 62 15.27 -9.74 -0.16
CA ARG A 62 13.90 -10.07 -0.58
C ARG A 62 12.87 -9.11 -0.04
N LEU A 63 13.00 -8.74 1.22
CA LEU A 63 12.03 -7.93 1.95
C LEU A 63 12.65 -6.57 2.24
N ARG A 64 11.85 -5.53 2.06
CA ARG A 64 12.20 -4.17 2.48
C ARG A 64 12.05 -4.04 3.99
N THR A 65 12.56 -2.95 4.52
CA THR A 65 12.47 -2.58 5.93
C THR A 65 11.01 -2.54 6.38
N THR A 66 10.12 -1.95 5.58
CA THR A 66 8.67 -1.91 5.87
C THR A 66 8.02 -3.30 5.86
N ASP A 67 8.45 -4.21 4.99
CA ASP A 67 7.92 -5.57 4.90
C ASP A 67 8.31 -6.36 6.15
N VAL A 68 9.56 -6.21 6.60
CA VAL A 68 10.04 -6.78 7.87
C VAL A 68 9.27 -6.21 9.05
N TRP A 69 9.04 -4.89 9.08
CA TRP A 69 8.26 -4.25 10.14
C TRP A 69 6.81 -4.77 10.20
N ILE A 70 6.14 -4.94 9.06
CA ILE A 70 4.79 -5.53 8.97
C ILE A 70 4.78 -6.96 9.50
N ALA A 71 5.79 -7.76 9.16
CA ALA A 71 5.85 -9.16 9.58
C ALA A 71 6.12 -9.32 11.08
N ASP A 72 7.01 -8.49 11.65
CA ASP A 72 7.64 -8.76 12.95
C ASP A 72 7.18 -7.80 14.06
N ALA A 73 6.92 -6.53 13.73
CA ALA A 73 6.63 -5.47 14.70
C ALA A 73 5.14 -5.08 14.74
N LEU A 74 4.48 -5.01 13.58
CA LEU A 74 3.07 -4.65 13.49
C LEU A 74 2.13 -5.56 14.32
N PRO A 75 2.30 -6.90 14.39
CA PRO A 75 1.49 -7.76 15.28
C PRO A 75 1.50 -7.30 16.73
N LYS A 76 2.67 -6.89 17.23
CA LYS A 76 2.83 -6.40 18.60
C LYS A 76 2.18 -5.02 18.78
N ARG A 77 2.34 -4.13 17.78
CA ARG A 77 1.70 -2.80 17.80
C ARG A 77 0.18 -2.86 17.81
N LEU A 78 -0.38 -3.84 17.09
CA LEU A 78 -1.83 -4.08 17.03
C LEU A 78 -2.34 -4.99 18.17
N ALA A 79 -1.46 -5.55 19.00
CA ALA A 79 -1.78 -6.61 19.96
C ALA A 79 -2.54 -7.81 19.33
N ARG A 80 -2.13 -8.22 18.12
CA ARG A 80 -2.80 -9.27 17.32
C ARG A 80 -1.79 -10.14 16.59
N ASP A 81 -1.82 -11.46 16.86
CA ASP A 81 -0.84 -12.39 16.29
C ASP A 81 -1.40 -13.34 15.22
N ARG A 82 -2.73 -13.37 15.02
CA ARG A 82 -3.40 -14.27 14.07
C ARG A 82 -3.83 -13.53 12.81
N GLY A 83 -3.79 -14.26 11.69
CA GLY A 83 -4.29 -13.76 10.40
C GLY A 83 -3.49 -12.59 9.84
N ARG A 84 -2.21 -12.43 10.23
CA ARG A 84 -1.35 -11.37 9.70
C ARG A 84 -1.08 -11.56 8.20
N PRO A 85 -0.96 -10.47 7.43
CA PRO A 85 -0.51 -10.55 6.06
C PRO A 85 0.94 -11.03 6.00
N THR A 86 1.29 -11.74 4.93
CA THR A 86 2.68 -12.07 4.61
C THR A 86 3.11 -11.14 3.49
N PRO A 87 4.06 -10.21 3.73
CA PRO A 87 4.59 -9.38 2.65
C PRO A 87 5.29 -10.25 1.59
N PHE A 88 5.06 -9.91 0.32
CA PHE A 88 5.72 -10.58 -0.80
C PHE A 88 7.09 -9.95 -1.10
N SER A 89 7.99 -10.75 -1.68
CA SER A 89 9.30 -10.24 -2.10
C SER A 89 9.16 -9.36 -3.34
N VAL A 90 9.56 -8.10 -3.24
CA VAL A 90 9.57 -7.18 -4.40
C VAL A 90 10.65 -7.56 -5.40
N SER A 91 11.77 -8.11 -4.93
CA SER A 91 12.95 -8.39 -5.75
C SER A 91 13.00 -9.77 -6.40
N THR A 92 12.26 -10.74 -5.88
CA THR A 92 12.40 -12.16 -6.31
C THR A 92 11.08 -12.87 -6.54
N ASP A 93 9.95 -12.16 -6.57
CA ASP A 93 8.62 -12.75 -6.77
C ASP A 93 7.80 -11.86 -7.73
N LYS A 94 6.49 -12.12 -7.85
CA LYS A 94 5.56 -11.48 -8.80
C LYS A 94 5.47 -9.95 -8.73
N LEU A 95 6.09 -9.31 -7.73
CA LEU A 95 6.03 -7.87 -7.53
C LEU A 95 7.10 -7.08 -8.29
N GLY A 96 8.14 -7.72 -8.83
CA GLY A 96 9.24 -6.99 -9.50
C GLY A 96 8.78 -6.19 -10.72
N ALA A 97 7.93 -6.77 -11.58
CA ALA A 97 7.35 -6.07 -12.73
C ALA A 97 6.38 -4.95 -12.30
N THR A 98 5.57 -5.21 -11.27
CA THR A 98 4.64 -4.24 -10.69
C THR A 98 5.38 -3.03 -10.13
N ALA A 99 6.51 -3.23 -9.44
CA ALA A 99 7.35 -2.16 -8.93
C ALA A 99 7.96 -1.30 -10.07
N MET A 100 8.38 -1.91 -11.18
CA MET A 100 8.86 -1.16 -12.36
C MET A 100 7.79 -0.25 -12.95
N VAL A 101 6.54 -0.70 -13.05
CA VAL A 101 5.43 0.16 -13.48
C VAL A 101 5.10 1.22 -12.43
N GLY A 102 5.20 0.85 -11.15
CA GLY A 102 5.03 1.76 -10.02
C GLY A 102 5.97 2.96 -10.08
N THR A 103 7.25 2.76 -10.39
CA THR A 103 8.20 3.88 -10.48
C THR A 103 7.86 4.88 -11.57
N VAL A 104 7.27 4.43 -12.69
CA VAL A 104 6.77 5.33 -13.75
C VAL A 104 5.62 6.19 -13.20
N LEU A 105 4.64 5.57 -12.54
CA LEU A 105 3.52 6.28 -11.91
C LEU A 105 4.01 7.30 -10.86
N LEU A 106 4.97 6.93 -10.04
CA LEU A 106 5.55 7.81 -9.03
C LEU A 106 6.28 9.01 -9.64
N GLY A 107 7.00 8.80 -10.73
CA GLY A 107 7.63 9.89 -11.49
C GLY A 107 6.61 10.92 -11.95
N LEU A 108 5.49 10.46 -12.51
CA LEU A 108 4.41 11.32 -12.99
C LEU A 108 3.70 12.07 -11.85
N LEU A 109 3.51 11.44 -10.69
CA LEU A 109 2.88 12.09 -9.54
C LEU A 109 3.81 13.05 -8.80
N SER A 110 5.14 12.91 -8.95
CA SER A 110 6.13 13.67 -8.18
C SER A 110 6.11 15.19 -8.42
N ASP A 111 5.55 15.63 -9.56
CA ASP A 111 5.40 17.06 -9.88
C ASP A 111 4.39 17.78 -8.98
N GLY A 112 3.40 17.04 -8.45
CA GLY A 112 2.30 17.60 -7.65
C GLY A 112 2.15 17.02 -6.26
N PHE A 113 2.96 16.00 -5.92
CA PHE A 113 2.85 15.23 -4.69
C PHE A 113 4.20 14.87 -4.08
N ARG A 114 4.23 14.83 -2.74
CA ARG A 114 5.30 14.27 -1.93
C ARG A 114 5.21 12.75 -1.91
N LEU A 115 6.27 12.08 -2.32
CA LEU A 115 6.33 10.62 -2.33
C LEU A 115 6.71 10.07 -0.96
N SER A 116 5.86 9.21 -0.39
CA SER A 116 6.02 8.53 0.91
C SER A 116 6.64 9.39 2.03
N PRO A 117 6.08 10.57 2.33
CA PRO A 117 6.59 11.47 3.37
C PRO A 117 6.58 10.78 4.74
N ARG A 118 7.67 10.84 5.52
CA ARG A 118 7.76 10.16 6.83
C ARG A 118 6.55 10.41 7.72
N GLN A 119 6.22 11.68 7.95
CA GLN A 119 5.16 12.08 8.87
C GLN A 119 3.78 11.91 8.21
N SER A 120 2.78 11.57 9.01
CA SER A 120 1.37 11.58 8.62
C SER A 120 0.80 13.00 8.52
N ALA A 121 -0.41 13.13 7.94
CA ALA A 121 -1.09 14.40 7.70
C ALA A 121 -0.32 15.44 6.85
N VAL A 122 0.67 15.01 6.06
CA VAL A 122 1.35 15.88 5.10
C VAL A 122 0.44 16.05 3.88
N PRO A 123 0.10 17.28 3.48
CA PRO A 123 -0.74 17.51 2.31
C PRO A 123 0.00 17.10 1.03
N ARG A 124 -0.79 16.75 0.02
CA ARG A 124 -0.32 16.33 -1.31
C ARG A 124 0.64 15.15 -1.20
N ALA A 125 0.23 14.07 -0.55
CA ALA A 125 1.07 12.89 -0.38
C ALA A 125 0.67 11.74 -1.32
N VAL A 126 1.65 10.99 -1.81
CA VAL A 126 1.45 9.69 -2.46
C VAL A 126 1.98 8.60 -1.54
N LEU A 127 1.13 7.63 -1.26
CA LEU A 127 1.32 6.65 -0.19
C LEU A 127 1.32 5.26 -0.79
N GLU A 128 2.34 4.48 -0.43
CA GLU A 128 2.31 3.06 -0.71
C GLU A 128 1.33 2.40 0.26
N VAL A 129 0.37 1.65 -0.28
CA VAL A 129 -0.60 0.91 0.52
C VAL A 129 -0.47 -0.57 0.22
N TYR A 130 -0.54 -1.39 1.27
CA TYR A 130 -0.75 -2.82 1.13
C TYR A 130 -2.15 -3.14 1.67
N PRO A 131 -3.17 -3.31 0.80
CA PRO A 131 -4.56 -3.44 1.23
C PRO A 131 -4.79 -4.52 2.30
N ALA A 132 -4.07 -5.64 2.20
CA ALA A 132 -4.14 -6.68 3.21
C ALA A 132 -3.65 -6.25 4.59
N ALA A 133 -2.64 -5.37 4.67
CA ALA A 133 -2.16 -4.80 5.93
C ALA A 133 -3.17 -3.79 6.49
N SER A 134 -3.81 -2.98 5.66
CA SER A 134 -4.87 -2.06 6.10
C SER A 134 -6.10 -2.80 6.63
N LEU A 135 -6.61 -3.76 5.87
CA LEU A 135 -7.73 -4.62 6.30
C LEU A 135 -7.40 -5.31 7.62
N TRP A 136 -6.19 -5.89 7.71
CA TRP A 136 -5.78 -6.53 8.94
C TRP A 136 -5.69 -5.53 10.08
N ALA A 137 -5.09 -4.36 9.92
CA ALA A 137 -5.02 -3.34 10.97
C ALA A 137 -6.40 -2.92 11.48
N TRP A 138 -7.38 -2.78 10.58
CA TRP A 138 -8.76 -2.46 10.90
C TRP A 138 -9.57 -3.56 11.58
N GLY A 139 -9.02 -4.78 11.68
CA GLY A 139 -9.76 -5.91 12.28
C GLY A 139 -10.31 -6.89 11.26
N LEU A 140 -10.38 -6.50 9.99
CA LEU A 140 -11.03 -7.25 8.92
C LEU A 140 -10.16 -8.41 8.42
N ARG A 141 -10.81 -9.41 7.83
CA ARG A 141 -10.12 -10.47 7.08
C ARG A 141 -9.56 -9.92 5.78
N HIS A 142 -8.38 -10.38 5.38
CA HIS A 142 -7.80 -10.02 4.08
C HIS A 142 -7.81 -11.21 3.09
N ARG A 143 -7.75 -12.44 3.62
CA ARG A 143 -7.88 -13.70 2.86
C ARG A 143 -9.31 -14.19 2.93
N ASN A 144 -9.83 -14.66 1.79
CA ASN A 144 -11.21 -15.16 1.67
C ASN A 144 -12.22 -14.18 2.29
N ILE A 145 -11.97 -12.89 2.10
CA ILE A 145 -12.81 -11.83 2.65
C ILE A 145 -14.18 -11.90 1.98
N ASP A 146 -15.23 -11.77 2.78
CA ASP A 146 -16.54 -11.43 2.26
C ASP A 146 -16.57 -9.92 2.01
N VAL A 147 -16.51 -9.53 0.73
CA VAL A 147 -16.47 -8.12 0.34
C VAL A 147 -17.75 -7.41 0.75
N SER A 148 -18.91 -8.06 0.70
CA SER A 148 -20.19 -7.44 1.08
C SER A 148 -20.20 -7.10 2.56
N ALA A 149 -19.85 -8.07 3.42
CA ALA A 149 -19.79 -7.85 4.87
C ALA A 149 -18.71 -6.82 5.25
N ALA A 150 -17.57 -6.83 4.56
CA ALA A 150 -16.53 -5.82 4.77
C ALA A 150 -16.99 -4.42 4.36
N LEU A 151 -17.70 -4.28 3.24
CA LEU A 151 -18.22 -2.99 2.78
C LEU A 151 -19.22 -2.39 3.76
N GLU A 152 -20.09 -3.18 4.39
CA GLU A 152 -21.00 -2.68 5.43
C GLU A 152 -20.22 -2.03 6.59
N VAL A 153 -19.17 -2.70 7.08
CA VAL A 153 -18.31 -2.17 8.14
C VAL A 153 -17.57 -0.91 7.68
N LEU A 154 -17.07 -0.87 6.45
CA LEU A 154 -16.37 0.29 5.90
C LEU A 154 -17.32 1.49 5.69
N GLN A 155 -18.53 1.25 5.19
CA GLN A 155 -19.55 2.28 5.03
C GLN A 155 -19.92 2.91 6.37
N GLU A 156 -20.15 2.09 7.40
CA GLU A 156 -20.41 2.57 8.76
C GLU A 156 -19.22 3.36 9.32
N ALA A 157 -18.00 2.80 9.23
CA ALA A 157 -16.81 3.37 9.84
C ALA A 157 -16.33 4.68 9.19
N PHE A 158 -16.58 4.86 7.89
CA PHE A 158 -16.08 6.00 7.11
C PHE A 158 -17.18 6.91 6.58
N GLY A 159 -18.45 6.59 6.85
CA GLY A 159 -19.61 7.33 6.34
C GLY A 159 -19.65 7.33 4.81
N LEU A 160 -19.45 6.16 4.19
CA LEU A 160 -19.42 6.04 2.74
C LEU A 160 -20.83 5.84 2.18
N GLU A 161 -21.17 6.63 1.17
CA GLU A 161 -22.32 6.39 0.30
C GLU A 161 -21.80 5.74 -0.97
N VAL A 162 -22.19 4.48 -1.20
CA VAL A 162 -21.80 3.70 -2.39
C VAL A 162 -23.05 3.49 -3.22
N CYS A 163 -23.06 3.99 -4.46
CA CYS A 163 -24.17 3.77 -5.37
C CYS A 163 -24.17 2.32 -5.92
N ASP A 164 -25.30 1.88 -6.45
CA ASP A 164 -25.48 0.49 -6.91
C ASP A 164 -24.43 0.05 -7.95
N ASP A 165 -24.08 0.94 -8.89
CA ASP A 165 -23.08 0.67 -9.93
C ASP A 165 -21.67 0.43 -9.34
N ASP A 166 -21.27 1.23 -8.35
CA ASP A 166 -19.97 1.08 -7.69
C ASP A 166 -19.97 -0.11 -6.73
N LEU A 167 -21.10 -0.40 -6.08
CA LEU A 167 -21.28 -1.60 -5.27
C LEU A 167 -21.09 -2.86 -6.13
N GLU A 168 -21.73 -2.95 -7.31
CA GLU A 168 -21.54 -4.08 -8.21
C GLU A 168 -20.06 -4.23 -8.60
N ARG A 169 -19.38 -3.14 -8.92
CA ARG A 169 -17.95 -3.15 -9.28
C ARG A 169 -17.07 -3.64 -8.13
N LEU A 170 -17.33 -3.18 -6.91
CA LEU A 170 -16.58 -3.58 -5.72
C LEU A 170 -16.75 -5.06 -5.42
N LEU A 171 -17.98 -5.59 -5.55
CA LEU A 171 -18.28 -7.00 -5.33
C LEU A 171 -17.67 -7.93 -6.39
N ARG A 172 -17.59 -7.48 -7.65
CA ARG A 172 -17.13 -8.32 -8.77
C ARG A 172 -15.64 -8.31 -9.00
N SER A 173 -14.91 -7.32 -8.48
CA SER A 173 -13.49 -7.13 -8.78
C SER A 173 -12.69 -6.88 -7.52
N ARG A 174 -11.74 -7.78 -7.25
CA ARG A 174 -10.82 -7.63 -6.13
C ARG A 174 -9.95 -6.38 -6.26
N HIS A 175 -9.55 -6.04 -7.48
CA HIS A 175 -8.84 -4.78 -7.75
C HIS A 175 -9.68 -3.56 -7.37
N CYS A 176 -11.00 -3.64 -7.57
CA CYS A 176 -11.88 -2.53 -7.21
C CYS A 176 -11.89 -2.31 -5.70
N PHE A 177 -12.07 -3.40 -4.98
CA PHE A 177 -12.07 -3.38 -3.54
C PHE A 177 -10.72 -2.94 -2.97
N ASP A 178 -9.61 -3.47 -3.48
CA ASP A 178 -8.26 -3.09 -3.02
C ASP A 178 -7.95 -1.61 -3.29
N ALA A 179 -8.44 -1.03 -4.39
CA ALA A 179 -8.35 0.40 -4.65
C ALA A 179 -9.14 1.23 -3.63
N LEU A 180 -10.36 0.80 -3.26
CA LEU A 180 -11.13 1.43 -2.18
C LEU A 180 -10.34 1.40 -0.86
N ILE A 181 -9.76 0.25 -0.51
CA ILE A 181 -8.91 0.13 0.69
C ILE A 181 -7.71 1.09 0.63
N ALA A 182 -7.07 1.23 -0.53
CA ALA A 182 -5.98 2.19 -0.73
C ALA A 182 -6.42 3.64 -0.51
N ALA A 183 -7.57 4.03 -1.03
CA ALA A 183 -8.12 5.37 -0.82
C ALA A 183 -8.50 5.63 0.64
N LEU A 184 -9.14 4.67 1.32
CA LEU A 184 -9.48 4.79 2.74
C LEU A 184 -8.23 4.85 3.63
N THR A 185 -7.18 4.12 3.27
CA THR A 185 -5.87 4.22 3.94
C THR A 185 -5.27 5.62 3.76
N ALA A 186 -5.41 6.22 2.57
CA ALA A 186 -4.96 7.60 2.33
C ALA A 186 -5.78 8.64 3.10
N ARG A 187 -7.08 8.38 3.32
CA ARG A 187 -7.90 9.20 4.21
C ARG A 187 -7.40 9.13 5.66
N GLU A 188 -7.18 7.93 6.18
CA GLU A 188 -6.61 7.74 7.53
C GLU A 188 -5.26 8.43 7.68
N TYR A 189 -4.43 8.42 6.62
CA TYR A 189 -3.16 9.14 6.62
C TYR A 189 -3.34 10.65 6.78
N GLY A 190 -4.31 11.25 6.06
CA GLY A 190 -4.65 12.66 6.19
C GLY A 190 -5.16 13.01 7.59
N ASP A 191 -5.88 12.09 8.22
CA ASP A 191 -6.42 12.24 9.58
C ASP A 191 -5.40 11.90 10.69
N GLY A 192 -4.16 11.50 10.34
CA GLY A 192 -3.13 11.10 11.30
C GLY A 192 -3.33 9.71 11.93
N ASN A 193 -4.28 8.92 11.44
CA ASN A 193 -4.65 7.60 11.96
C ASN A 193 -3.81 6.46 11.35
N ILE A 194 -2.52 6.70 11.14
CA ILE A 194 -1.55 5.75 10.58
C ILE A 194 -0.34 5.59 11.48
N PHE A 195 0.32 4.44 11.40
CA PHE A 195 1.66 4.28 11.96
C PHE A 195 2.69 4.97 11.06
N ASP A 196 3.35 5.99 11.60
CA ASP A 196 4.53 6.55 10.96
C ASP A 196 5.73 5.57 11.03
N PRO A 197 6.67 5.65 10.07
CA PRO A 197 7.88 4.84 10.11
C PRO A 197 8.62 5.06 11.44
N PRO A 198 9.12 3.99 12.07
CA PRO A 198 9.93 4.12 13.27
C PRO A 198 11.10 5.11 13.10
N GLU A 199 11.44 5.83 14.19
CA GLU A 199 12.48 6.87 14.16
C GLU A 199 13.87 6.33 13.82
N ASP A 200 14.14 5.08 14.16
CA ASP A 200 15.40 4.38 13.88
C ASP A 200 15.55 3.94 12.42
N VAL A 201 14.47 3.99 11.61
CA VAL A 201 14.56 3.76 10.16
C VAL A 201 15.12 5.02 9.51
N PRO A 202 16.29 4.96 8.83
CA PRO A 202 16.90 6.14 8.22
C PRO A 202 16.07 6.71 7.06
N GLU A 203 16.11 8.03 6.87
CA GLU A 203 15.40 8.69 5.75
C GLU A 203 15.89 8.22 4.37
N VAL A 204 17.18 7.88 4.24
CA VAL A 204 17.71 7.30 3.00
C VAL A 204 17.06 5.95 2.67
N THR A 205 16.74 5.14 3.69
CA THR A 205 16.02 3.88 3.49
C THR A 205 14.59 4.11 3.06
N LEU A 206 13.88 5.07 3.69
CA LEU A 206 12.51 5.41 3.27
C LEU A 206 12.47 5.90 1.82
N ARG A 207 13.43 6.73 1.41
CA ARG A 207 13.54 7.22 0.03
C ARG A 207 13.86 6.11 -0.97
N ALA A 208 14.71 5.15 -0.58
CA ALA A 208 15.14 4.08 -1.48
C ALA A 208 14.11 2.95 -1.62
N GLU A 209 13.48 2.56 -0.51
CA GLU A 209 12.61 1.38 -0.45
C GLU A 209 11.11 1.72 -0.52
N GLY A 210 10.75 2.96 -0.17
CA GLY A 210 9.38 3.32 0.16
C GLY A 210 8.99 2.91 1.58
N TRP A 211 7.72 3.12 1.92
CA TRP A 211 7.15 2.69 3.20
C TRP A 211 5.65 2.43 3.06
N ILE A 212 5.23 1.21 3.38
CA ILE A 212 3.81 0.84 3.36
C ILE A 212 3.12 1.54 4.54
N ARG A 213 2.11 2.34 4.23
CA ARG A 213 1.29 3.02 5.22
C ARG A 213 0.22 2.08 5.76
N VAL A 214 0.16 1.97 7.09
CA VAL A 214 -0.75 1.07 7.78
C VAL A 214 -1.58 1.86 8.80
N PRO A 215 -2.92 1.77 8.77
CA PRO A 215 -3.80 2.34 9.78
C PRO A 215 -3.47 1.86 11.19
N ASN A 216 -3.75 2.70 12.20
CA ASN A 216 -3.39 2.44 13.59
C ASN A 216 -4.56 2.11 14.52
N ARG A 217 -5.76 1.91 13.97
CA ARG A 217 -6.99 1.66 14.74
C ARG A 217 -7.78 0.45 14.26
N LEU A 218 -8.54 -0.15 15.17
CA LEU A 218 -9.56 -1.16 14.84
C LEU A 218 -10.87 -0.46 14.47
N LEU A 219 -11.62 -1.06 13.54
CA LEU A 219 -12.97 -0.61 13.21
C LEU A 219 -13.99 -1.34 14.08
N HIS A 220 -15.02 -0.60 14.49
CA HIS A 220 -16.18 -1.20 15.13
C HIS A 220 -16.87 -2.18 14.16
N GLY A 221 -17.34 -3.31 14.67
CA GLY A 221 -18.01 -4.31 13.84
C GLY A 221 -17.11 -5.24 13.03
N ALA A 222 -15.78 -5.09 13.09
CA ALA A 222 -14.86 -5.92 12.29
C ALA A 222 -14.93 -7.44 12.58
N HIS A 223 -15.56 -7.87 13.67
CA HIS A 223 -15.84 -9.29 13.94
C HIS A 223 -16.96 -9.88 13.06
N ARG A 224 -17.69 -9.03 12.33
CA ARG A 224 -18.80 -9.43 11.44
C ARG A 224 -18.36 -9.78 10.01
N SER A 225 -17.11 -9.49 9.65
CA SER A 225 -16.51 -9.73 8.32
C SER A 225 -15.61 -10.97 8.23
#